data_AF-A0A0F8CSI8-F1
#
_entry.id   AF-A0A0F8CSI8-F1
#
_cell.length_a   1.000
_cell.length_b   1.000
_cell.length_c   1.000
_cell.angle_alpha   90.00
_cell.angle_beta   90.00
_cell.angle_gamma   90.00
#
_symmetry.space_group_name_H-M   'P 1'
#
loop_
_entity.id
_entity.type
_entity.pdbx_description
1 polymer ?
#
loop_
_entity_poly.entity_id
_entity_poly.type
_entity_poly.pdbx_seq_one_letter_code
_entity_poly.pdbx_strand_id
1 'polypeptide(L)'
;MKPRTTVLMIISFAVLALLLVFFLVIYQPGAGMYIRADKLQDTPEKYVEFNLADLEKYSYVKEAINNPGKNIKLPFDHNENMTEFANIMWDNKTEYIKLNNEYYHISYYSAD
;
A
#
# COMPACT_ATOMS: atom_id res chain seq x y z
N MET A 1 -16.86 -48.44 -10.25
CA MET A 1 -15.40 -48.22 -10.09
C MET A 1 -14.85 -49.28 -9.14
N LYS A 2 -13.59 -49.71 -9.32
CA LYS A 2 -12.96 -50.63 -8.36
C LYS A 2 -12.75 -49.88 -7.04
N PRO A 3 -12.91 -50.54 -5.88
CA PRO A 3 -12.79 -49.89 -4.56
C PRO A 3 -11.44 -49.17 -4.39
N ARG A 4 -10.37 -49.71 -4.98
CA ARG A 4 -9.04 -49.07 -5.03
C ARG A 4 -9.05 -47.70 -5.70
N THR A 5 -9.82 -47.54 -6.78
CA THR A 5 -9.89 -46.28 -7.55
C THR A 5 -10.64 -45.20 -6.76
N THR A 6 -11.70 -45.59 -6.04
CA THR A 6 -12.47 -44.69 -5.17
C THR A 6 -11.64 -44.20 -3.99
N VAL A 7 -10.90 -45.10 -3.33
CA VAL A 7 -10.00 -44.73 -2.22
C VAL A 7 -8.90 -43.76 -2.68
N LEU A 8 -8.30 -44.00 -3.86
CA LEU A 8 -7.28 -43.11 -4.41
C LEU A 8 -7.83 -41.70 -4.68
N MET A 9 -9.05 -41.60 -5.21
CA MET A 9 -9.74 -40.32 -5.43
C MET A 9 -9.95 -39.57 -4.13
N ILE A 10 -10.45 -40.23 -3.09
CA ILE A 10 -10.71 -39.59 -1.78
C ILE A 10 -9.42 -39.04 -1.19
N ILE A 11 -8.34 -39.82 -1.18
CA ILE A 11 -7.03 -39.38 -0.66
C ILE A 11 -6.52 -38.18 -1.47
N SER A 12 -6.59 -38.26 -2.81
CA SER A 12 -6.16 -37.15 -3.67
C SER A 12 -6.96 -35.87 -3.40
N PHE A 13 -8.26 -36.00 -3.16
CA PHE A 13 -9.13 -34.86 -2.85
C PHE A 13 -8.81 -34.27 -1.47
N ALA A 14 -8.53 -35.12 -0.47
CA ALA A 14 -8.12 -34.69 0.86
C ALA A 14 -6.79 -33.93 0.85
N VAL A 15 -5.80 -34.41 0.07
CA VAL A 15 -4.52 -33.72 -0.09
C VAL A 15 -4.70 -32.38 -0.80
N LEU A 16 -5.51 -32.32 -1.86
CA LEU A 16 -5.82 -31.07 -2.55
C LEU A 16 -6.50 -30.06 -1.61
N ALA A 17 -7.48 -30.51 -0.82
CA ALA A 17 -8.18 -29.67 0.15
C ALA A 17 -7.22 -29.11 1.20
N LEU A 18 -6.30 -29.94 1.73
CA LEU A 18 -5.28 -29.49 2.67
C LEU A 18 -4.35 -28.42 2.07
N LEU A 19 -3.92 -28.60 0.81
CA LEU A 19 -3.11 -27.61 0.11
C LEU A 19 -3.86 -26.28 -0.07
N LEU A 20 -5.14 -26.33 -0.45
CA LEU A 20 -5.95 -25.12 -0.60
C LEU A 20 -6.13 -24.36 0.73
N VAL A 21 -6.36 -25.08 1.83
CA VAL A 21 -6.42 -24.45 3.16
C VAL A 21 -5.08 -23.83 3.54
N PHE A 22 -3.97 -24.50 3.25
CA PHE A 22 -2.63 -23.96 3.48
C PHE A 22 -2.40 -22.64 2.70
N PHE A 23 -2.78 -22.59 1.42
CA PHE A 23 -2.69 -21.35 0.63
C PHE A 23 -3.60 -20.24 1.15
N LEU A 24 -4.80 -20.57 1.65
CA LEU A 24 -5.72 -19.59 2.25
C LEU A 24 -5.16 -18.98 3.55
N VAL A 25 -4.42 -19.76 4.34
CA VAL A 25 -3.81 -19.27 5.60
C VAL A 25 -2.62 -18.35 5.31
N ILE A 26 -1.87 -18.59 4.23
CA ILE A 26 -0.67 -17.80 3.88
C ILE A 26 -1.04 -16.56 3.04
N TYR A 27 -2.15 -16.60 2.31
CA TYR A 27 -2.58 -15.47 1.50
C TYR A 27 -3.20 -14.37 2.38
N GLN A 28 -2.41 -13.34 2.68
CA GLN A 28 -2.86 -12.12 3.36
C GLN A 28 -3.14 -11.02 2.32
N PRO A 29 -4.39 -10.81 1.87
CA PRO A 29 -4.71 -9.80 0.86
C PRO A 29 -4.41 -8.37 1.32
N GLY A 30 -4.42 -8.15 2.64
CA GLY A 30 -4.10 -6.87 3.28
C GLY A 30 -2.60 -6.59 3.41
N ALA A 31 -1.73 -7.59 3.22
CA ALA A 31 -0.30 -7.39 3.39
C ALA A 31 0.29 -6.50 2.29
N GLY A 32 1.22 -5.62 2.66
CA GLY A 32 1.97 -4.76 1.75
C GLY A 32 2.19 -3.34 2.29
N MET A 33 2.84 -2.53 1.46
CA MET A 33 3.10 -1.12 1.74
C MET A 33 1.91 -0.26 1.33
N TYR A 34 1.60 0.74 2.14
CA TYR A 34 0.53 1.69 1.89
C TYR A 34 1.00 3.12 2.09
N ILE A 35 0.42 4.01 1.29
CA ILE A 35 0.48 5.45 1.49
C ILE A 35 -0.93 5.98 1.76
N ARG A 36 -1.03 6.93 2.68
CA ARG A 36 -2.27 7.65 2.98
C ARG A 36 -1.96 9.13 3.12
N ALA A 37 -2.86 9.96 2.61
CA ALA A 37 -2.83 11.39 2.85
C ALA A 37 -4.03 11.78 3.72
N ASP A 38 -3.79 12.49 4.80
CA ASP A 38 -4.84 13.05 5.65
C ASP A 38 -4.81 14.57 5.55
N LYS A 39 -5.94 15.16 5.15
CA LYS A 39 -6.05 16.61 5.04
C LYS A 39 -6.06 17.24 6.43
N LEU A 40 -5.22 18.24 6.64
CA LEU A 40 -5.12 18.98 7.88
C LEU A 40 -6.00 20.23 7.86
N GLN A 41 -6.54 20.58 9.03
CA GLN A 41 -7.26 21.84 9.23
C GLN A 41 -6.30 22.99 9.56
N ASP A 42 -5.26 22.69 10.34
CA ASP A 42 -4.26 23.65 10.78
C ASP A 42 -2.99 23.58 9.95
N THR A 43 -2.24 24.68 9.96
CA THR A 43 -0.93 24.75 9.30
C THR A 43 0.12 24.03 10.16
N PRO A 44 0.82 23.01 9.64
CA PRO A 44 1.88 22.34 10.36
C PRO A 44 3.13 23.24 10.46
N GLU A 45 3.93 23.04 11.51
CA GLU A 45 5.16 23.82 11.75
C GLU A 45 6.21 23.66 10.64
N LYS A 46 6.28 22.46 10.05
CA LYS A 46 7.18 22.13 8.94
C LYS A 46 6.43 21.41 7.85
N TYR A 47 6.60 21.83 6.61
CA TYR A 47 6.03 21.17 5.45
C TYR A 47 6.93 21.36 4.23
N VAL A 48 6.77 20.48 3.24
CA VAL A 48 7.34 20.64 1.90
C VAL A 48 6.25 21.14 0.96
N GLU A 49 6.53 22.19 0.21
CA GLU A 49 5.58 22.72 -0.77
C GLU A 49 5.77 22.04 -2.12
N PHE A 50 4.68 21.48 -2.65
CA PHE A 50 4.63 20.87 -3.97
C PHE A 50 3.63 21.63 -4.84
N ASN A 51 3.94 21.74 -6.13
CA ASN A 51 2.96 22.14 -7.13
C ASN A 51 2.32 20.89 -7.79
N LEU A 52 1.25 21.11 -8.57
CA LEU A 52 0.55 20.02 -9.25
C LEU A 52 1.44 19.25 -10.25
N ALA A 53 2.36 19.93 -10.92
CA ALA A 53 3.26 19.31 -11.89
C ALA A 53 4.32 18.43 -11.20
N ASP A 54 4.81 18.82 -10.02
CA ASP A 54 5.74 18.02 -9.23
C ASP A 54 5.09 16.69 -8.81
N LEU A 55 3.80 16.75 -8.44
CA LEU A 55 3.02 15.57 -8.03
C LEU A 55 2.71 14.60 -9.17
N GLU A 56 2.80 15.01 -10.44
CA GLU A 56 2.64 14.07 -11.57
C GLU A 56 3.72 12.98 -11.55
N LYS A 57 4.92 13.29 -11.04
CA LYS A 57 5.99 12.31 -10.86
C LYS A 57 5.66 11.29 -9.77
N TYR A 58 4.90 11.70 -8.76
CA TYR A 58 4.57 10.90 -7.58
C TYR A 58 3.10 10.46 -7.62
N SER A 59 2.74 9.65 -8.62
CA SER A 59 1.36 9.24 -8.91
C SER A 59 0.59 8.69 -7.70
N TYR A 60 1.22 7.88 -6.85
CA TYR A 60 0.60 7.31 -5.65
C TYR A 60 0.38 8.34 -4.54
N VAL A 61 1.28 9.33 -4.42
CA VAL A 61 1.10 10.47 -3.51
C VAL A 61 -0.08 11.32 -4.00
N LYS A 62 -0.12 11.61 -5.31
CA LYS A 62 -1.24 12.31 -5.95
C LYS A 62 -2.56 11.58 -5.75
N GLU A 63 -2.58 10.26 -5.90
CA GLU A 63 -3.77 9.44 -5.66
C GLU A 63 -4.24 9.52 -4.21
N ALA A 64 -3.30 9.46 -3.25
CA ALA A 64 -3.61 9.58 -1.83
C ALA A 64 -4.19 10.97 -1.48
N ILE A 65 -3.61 12.05 -2.01
CA ILE A 65 -4.10 13.43 -1.82
C ILE A 65 -5.51 13.59 -2.42
N ASN A 66 -5.76 13.01 -3.59
CA ASN A 66 -7.08 13.07 -4.24
C ASN A 66 -8.14 12.24 -3.51
N ASN A 67 -7.73 11.30 -2.64
CA ASN A 67 -8.61 10.46 -1.84
C ASN A 67 -8.22 10.52 -0.35
N PRO A 68 -8.36 11.67 0.34
CA PRO A 68 -7.89 11.81 1.71
C PRO A 68 -8.51 10.77 2.65
N GLY A 69 -7.71 10.24 3.57
CA GLY A 69 -8.11 9.21 4.52
C GLY A 69 -8.14 7.78 3.96
N LYS A 70 -7.96 7.60 2.65
CA LYS A 70 -7.91 6.29 2.00
C LYS A 70 -6.47 5.76 1.97
N ASN A 71 -6.33 4.48 2.28
CA ASN A 71 -5.07 3.76 2.11
C ASN A 71 -4.90 3.35 0.64
N ILE A 72 -3.84 3.84 0.00
CA ILE A 72 -3.47 3.47 -1.35
C ILE A 72 -2.37 2.41 -1.27
N LYS A 73 -2.66 1.22 -1.80
CA LYS A 73 -1.70 0.11 -1.82
C LYS A 73 -0.63 0.41 -2.86
N LEU A 74 0.63 0.28 -2.44
CA LEU A 74 1.77 0.50 -3.31
C LEU A 74 2.14 -0.79 -4.03
N PRO A 75 2.69 -0.68 -5.25
CA PRO A 75 3.26 -1.83 -5.96
C PRO A 75 4.39 -2.45 -5.11
N PHE A 76 4.54 -3.77 -5.22
CA PHE A 76 5.55 -4.51 -4.45
C PHE A 76 6.97 -4.26 -4.98
N ASP A 77 7.04 -3.89 -6.25
CA ASP A 77 8.21 -3.53 -7.03
C ASP A 77 8.72 -2.13 -6.66
N HIS A 78 10.06 -1.99 -6.64
CA HIS A 78 10.75 -0.76 -6.28
C HIS A 78 10.30 0.38 -7.19
N ASN A 79 9.50 1.29 -6.65
CA ASN A 79 9.14 2.53 -7.31
C ASN A 79 10.16 3.60 -6.94
N GLU A 80 11.13 3.85 -7.83
CA GLU A 80 12.17 4.87 -7.64
C GLU A 80 11.60 6.24 -7.26
N ASN A 81 10.44 6.61 -7.82
CA ASN A 81 9.78 7.87 -7.50
C ASN A 81 9.30 7.92 -6.05
N MET A 82 8.86 6.80 -5.48
CA MET A 82 8.43 6.75 -4.08
C MET A 82 9.63 6.79 -3.12
N THR A 83 10.73 6.15 -3.49
CA THR A 83 11.99 6.27 -2.73
C THR A 83 12.49 7.71 -2.74
N GLU A 84 12.46 8.38 -3.90
CA GLU A 84 12.83 9.79 -4.01
C GLU A 84 11.91 10.68 -3.19
N PHE A 85 10.59 10.47 -3.25
CA PHE A 85 9.63 11.20 -2.42
C PHE A 85 9.92 11.01 -0.93
N ALA A 86 10.15 9.77 -0.49
CA ALA A 86 10.48 9.49 0.90
C ALA A 86 11.77 10.20 1.35
N ASN A 87 12.79 10.26 0.48
CA ASN A 87 14.02 10.99 0.76
C ASN A 87 13.79 12.50 0.90
N ILE A 88 12.96 13.12 0.04
CA ILE A 88 12.60 14.54 0.16
C ILE A 88 11.98 14.83 1.52
N MET A 89 11.02 14.00 1.95
CA MET A 89 10.36 14.16 3.25
C MET A 89 11.34 13.98 4.41
N TRP A 90 12.21 12.96 4.32
CA TRP A 90 13.24 12.68 5.31
C TRP A 90 14.26 13.82 5.47
N ASP A 91 14.78 14.33 4.36
CA ASP A 91 15.78 15.41 4.35
C ASP A 91 15.22 16.71 4.95
N ASN A 92 13.93 16.97 4.70
CA ASN A 92 13.21 18.12 5.27
C ASN A 92 12.65 17.85 6.68
N LYS A 93 12.80 16.62 7.19
CA LYS A 93 12.35 16.18 8.52
C LYS A 93 10.88 16.52 8.78
N THR A 94 10.03 16.20 7.81
CA THR A 94 8.59 16.41 7.91
C THR A 94 7.85 15.29 7.18
N GLU A 95 6.61 15.06 7.59
CA GLU A 95 5.65 14.18 6.90
C GLU A 95 4.52 14.99 6.28
N TYR A 96 4.63 16.31 6.30
CA TYR A 96 3.58 17.22 5.85
C TYR A 96 3.93 17.85 4.52
N ILE A 97 2.93 17.92 3.65
CA ILE A 97 3.05 18.62 2.37
C ILE A 97 2.03 19.76 2.30
N LYS A 98 2.38 20.79 1.53
CA LYS A 98 1.47 21.86 1.13
C LYS A 98 1.21 21.75 -0.36
N LEU A 99 -0.07 21.74 -0.75
CA LEU A 99 -0.52 21.75 -2.14
C LEU A 99 -1.68 22.75 -2.28
N ASN A 100 -1.54 23.73 -3.17
CA ASN A 100 -2.61 24.71 -3.48
C ASN A 100 -3.26 25.34 -2.23
N ASN A 101 -2.45 25.74 -1.25
CA ASN A 101 -2.88 26.33 0.03
C ASN A 101 -3.59 25.37 1.00
N GLU A 102 -3.53 24.07 0.74
CA GLU A 102 -4.02 23.02 1.63
C GLU A 102 -2.84 22.20 2.16
N TYR A 103 -3.00 21.65 3.36
CA TYR A 103 -1.97 20.86 4.04
C TYR A 103 -2.41 19.41 4.20
N TYR A 104 -1.47 18.50 4.02
CA TYR A 104 -1.71 17.06 4.11
C TYR A 104 -0.62 16.40 4.94
N HIS A 105 -1.01 15.52 5.85
CA HIS A 105 -0.11 14.56 6.49
C HIS A 105 0.01 13.31 5.63
N ILE A 106 1.22 12.94 5.25
CA ILE A 106 1.51 11.78 4.43
C ILE A 106 2.06 10.67 5.31
N SER A 107 1.32 9.58 5.41
CA SER A 107 1.67 8.39 6.17
C SER A 107 2.16 7.28 5.24
N TYR A 108 3.31 6.69 5.55
CA TYR A 108 3.85 5.52 4.87
C TYR A 108 3.98 4.36 5.86
N TYR A 109 3.33 3.23 5.59
CA TYR A 109 3.35 2.11 6.53
C TYR A 109 3.25 0.75 5.84
N SER A 110 3.85 -0.27 6.47
CA SER A 110 3.63 -1.68 6.13
C SER A 110 2.43 -2.20 6.92
N ALA A 111 1.54 -2.93 6.25
CA ALA A 111 0.64 -3.84 6.93
C ALA A 111 1.14 -5.25 6.65
N ASP A 112 1.34 -6.03 7.71
CA ASP A 112 1.78 -7.42 7.64
C ASP A 112 0.60 -8.37 7.87
#